data_AF-A0A371ASP7-F1
#
_entry.id   AF-A0A371ASP7-F1
#
_cell.length_a   1.000
_cell.length_b   1.000
_cell.length_c   1.000
_cell.angle_alpha   90.00
_cell.angle_beta   90.00
_cell.angle_gamma   90.00
#
_symmetry.space_group_name_H-M   'P 1'
#
loop_
_entity.id
_entity.type
_entity.pdbx_description
1 polymer ?
#
loop_
_entity_poly.entity_id
_entity_poly.type
_entity_poly.pdbx_seq_one_letter_code
_entity_poly.pdbx_strand_id
1 'polypeptide(L)'
;MPEKIEQLLKKIHILFAKSDRYMNSEDEIIVSKKEMFQILEELNYAIYEMMDQYEMTQVSKEKAKAQMEKETENIVANANKSAEDIYAASIMYSDNMLSEVKKVVQGQINRIHEEYHLMEHFLDSKVSAIMRNRDELHEQLQDMADDKLYLNIIEEQRKRDEIKRKAVNLERGRANNTVNTADSNRKLEADAYEIPDMDGQLGMSYKDSGATLPEIKVDIEHVAKVRQAALEESSNKKMEIVPPAKGQAYSTDDFDLDAEYYNWKQEQEPESDAQESVQENNETLKQLIHTIFGKTK
;
A
#
# COMPACT_ATOMS: atom_id res chain seq x y z
N MET A 1 -47.16 -44.80 -31.59
CA MET A 1 -47.22 -44.20 -32.96
C MET A 1 -46.43 -44.96 -34.04
N PRO A 2 -45.26 -45.59 -33.81
CA PRO A 2 -44.78 -46.63 -34.75
C PRO A 2 -45.74 -47.84 -34.79
N GLU A 3 -46.49 -48.06 -33.71
CA GLU A 3 -47.46 -49.15 -33.58
C GLU A 3 -48.54 -49.17 -34.67
N LYS A 4 -49.00 -48.03 -35.22
CA LYS A 4 -50.01 -48.03 -36.30
C LYS A 4 -49.43 -48.58 -37.60
N ILE A 5 -48.25 -48.09 -38.00
CA ILE A 5 -47.53 -48.59 -39.17
C ILE A 5 -47.16 -50.06 -38.99
N GLU A 6 -46.69 -50.43 -37.80
CA GLU A 6 -46.34 -51.81 -37.45
C GLU A 6 -47.57 -52.75 -37.49
N GLN A 7 -48.71 -52.30 -36.96
CA GLN A 7 -49.97 -53.05 -37.01
C GLN A 7 -50.47 -53.23 -38.45
N LEU A 8 -50.30 -52.22 -39.31
CA LEU A 8 -50.65 -52.30 -40.73
C LEU A 8 -49.72 -53.24 -41.49
N LEU A 9 -48.40 -53.18 -41.23
CA LEU A 9 -47.42 -54.11 -41.81
C LEU A 9 -47.73 -55.55 -41.39
N LYS A 10 -48.08 -55.76 -40.12
CA LYS A 10 -48.50 -57.06 -39.59
C LYS A 10 -49.79 -57.55 -40.24
N LYS A 11 -50.77 -56.68 -40.49
CA LYS A 11 -51.99 -57.01 -41.26
C LYS A 11 -51.66 -57.46 -42.68
N ILE A 12 -50.78 -56.75 -43.40
CA ILE A 12 -50.31 -57.16 -44.74
C ILE A 12 -49.67 -58.55 -44.67
N HIS A 13 -48.80 -58.77 -43.70
CA HIS A 13 -48.10 -60.04 -43.54
C HIS A 13 -49.05 -61.22 -43.25
N ILE A 14 -50.06 -61.00 -42.39
CA ILE A 14 -51.10 -61.98 -42.12
C ILE A 14 -51.96 -62.24 -43.36
N LEU A 15 -52.22 -61.21 -44.17
CA LEU A 15 -53.03 -61.33 -45.38
C LEU A 15 -52.32 -62.16 -46.45
N PHE A 16 -51.00 -61.97 -46.61
CA PHE A 16 -50.16 -62.83 -47.46
C PHE A 16 -50.05 -64.27 -46.93
N ALA A 17 -50.00 -64.46 -45.61
CA ALA A 17 -49.97 -65.81 -45.03
C ALA A 17 -51.29 -66.57 -45.17
N LYS A 18 -52.41 -65.86 -45.33
CA LYS A 18 -53.76 -66.44 -45.48
C LYS A 18 -54.21 -66.63 -46.94
N SER A 19 -53.53 -66.01 -47.90
CA SER A 19 -53.87 -66.12 -49.32
C SER A 19 -53.49 -67.48 -49.90
N ASP A 20 -54.38 -68.02 -50.75
CA ASP A 20 -54.14 -69.28 -51.44
C ASP A 20 -53.07 -69.14 -52.54
N ARG A 21 -52.27 -70.20 -52.71
CA ARG A 21 -51.26 -70.26 -53.76
C ARG A 21 -51.89 -70.39 -55.15
N TYR A 22 -51.39 -69.64 -56.11
CA TYR A 22 -51.83 -69.72 -57.50
C TYR A 22 -51.25 -70.98 -58.15
N MET A 23 -52.13 -71.85 -58.67
CA MET A 23 -51.77 -73.04 -59.47
C MET A 23 -50.62 -73.92 -58.89
N ASN A 24 -50.57 -74.08 -57.56
CA ASN A 24 -49.51 -74.85 -56.87
C ASN A 24 -48.07 -74.35 -57.09
N SER A 25 -47.88 -73.16 -57.63
CA SER A 25 -46.57 -72.48 -57.60
C SER A 25 -46.30 -71.97 -56.19
N GLU A 26 -45.05 -72.09 -55.74
CA GLU A 26 -44.65 -71.72 -54.38
C GLU A 26 -44.51 -70.20 -54.20
N ASP A 27 -44.31 -69.45 -55.30
CA ASP A 27 -43.99 -68.02 -55.31
C ASP A 27 -45.18 -67.08 -55.60
N GLU A 28 -46.33 -67.59 -56.05
CA GLU A 28 -47.47 -66.77 -56.48
C GLU A 28 -48.69 -66.95 -55.56
N ILE A 29 -49.23 -65.84 -55.06
CA ILE A 29 -50.37 -65.81 -54.13
C ILE A 29 -51.55 -65.01 -54.69
N ILE A 30 -52.77 -65.52 -54.49
CA ILE A 30 -54.01 -64.88 -54.92
C ILE A 30 -54.54 -64.01 -53.77
N VAL A 31 -54.59 -62.70 -53.98
CA VAL A 31 -55.02 -61.74 -52.96
C VAL A 31 -56.24 -60.96 -53.44
N SER A 32 -57.16 -60.66 -52.51
CA SER A 32 -58.29 -59.76 -52.74
C SER A 32 -57.79 -58.35 -53.04
N LYS A 33 -58.00 -57.90 -54.29
CA LYS A 33 -57.61 -56.57 -54.74
C LYS A 33 -58.10 -55.46 -53.80
N LYS A 34 -59.39 -55.47 -53.45
CA LYS A 34 -60.01 -54.40 -52.65
C LYS A 34 -59.40 -54.29 -51.25
N GLU A 35 -59.18 -55.42 -50.59
CA GLU A 35 -58.66 -55.48 -49.22
C GLU A 35 -57.19 -55.04 -49.16
N MET A 36 -56.39 -55.47 -50.15
CA MET A 36 -54.99 -55.06 -50.27
C MET A 36 -54.85 -53.56 -50.54
N PHE A 37 -55.64 -53.00 -51.47
CA PHE A 37 -55.59 -51.57 -51.76
C PHE A 37 -56.02 -50.71 -50.57
N GLN A 38 -57.02 -51.15 -49.80
CA GLN A 38 -57.47 -50.44 -48.60
C GLN A 38 -56.39 -50.39 -47.52
N ILE A 39 -55.69 -51.51 -47.29
CA ILE A 39 -54.58 -51.54 -46.31
C ILE A 39 -53.39 -50.71 -46.79
N LEU A 40 -53.12 -50.67 -48.11
CA LEU A 40 -52.06 -49.83 -48.68
C LEU A 40 -52.37 -48.34 -48.52
N GLU A 41 -53.62 -47.94 -48.72
CA GLU A 41 -54.07 -46.56 -48.57
C GLU A 41 -53.98 -46.11 -47.10
N GLU A 42 -54.40 -46.97 -46.17
CA GLU A 42 -54.26 -46.73 -44.73
C GLU A 42 -52.79 -46.65 -44.30
N LEU A 43 -51.91 -47.47 -44.87
CA LEU A 43 -50.47 -47.42 -44.64
C LEU A 43 -49.87 -46.11 -45.16
N ASN A 44 -50.28 -45.65 -46.35
CA ASN A 44 -49.79 -44.41 -46.92
C ASN A 44 -50.15 -43.21 -46.02
N TYR A 45 -51.38 -43.16 -45.53
CA TYR A 45 -51.82 -42.13 -44.59
C TYR A 45 -51.04 -42.17 -43.27
N ALA A 46 -50.80 -43.37 -42.72
CA ALA A 46 -50.02 -43.52 -41.49
C ALA A 46 -48.55 -43.08 -41.65
N ILE A 47 -47.95 -43.28 -42.83
CA ILE A 47 -46.60 -42.82 -43.14
C ILE A 47 -46.54 -41.29 -43.19
N TYR A 48 -47.51 -40.63 -43.85
CA TYR A 48 -47.58 -39.16 -43.86
C TYR A 48 -47.78 -38.57 -42.46
N GLU A 49 -48.68 -39.16 -41.65
CA GLU A 49 -48.89 -38.74 -40.25
C GLU A 49 -47.60 -38.83 -39.41
N MET A 50 -46.81 -39.89 -39.60
CA MET A 50 -45.52 -40.05 -38.93
C MET A 50 -44.48 -39.03 -39.43
N MET A 51 -44.44 -38.77 -40.73
CA MET A 51 -43.50 -37.83 -41.34
C MET A 51 -43.75 -36.41 -40.85
N ASP A 52 -45.00 -35.96 -40.82
CA ASP A 52 -45.40 -34.66 -40.30
C ASP A 52 -45.00 -34.50 -38.82
N GLN A 53 -45.23 -35.52 -37.99
CA GLN A 53 -44.85 -35.47 -36.58
C GLN A 53 -43.33 -35.42 -36.37
N TYR A 54 -42.57 -36.14 -37.20
CA TYR A 54 -41.11 -36.08 -37.17
C TYR A 54 -40.61 -34.71 -37.58
N GLU A 55 -41.15 -34.12 -38.64
CA GLU A 55 -40.82 -32.76 -39.08
C GLU A 55 -41.15 -31.74 -37.99
N MET A 56 -42.33 -31.82 -37.37
CA MET A 56 -42.73 -30.94 -36.26
C MET A 56 -41.79 -31.08 -35.05
N THR A 57 -41.38 -32.30 -34.71
CA THR A 57 -40.44 -32.55 -33.61
C THR A 57 -39.06 -31.98 -33.93
N GLN A 58 -38.60 -32.12 -35.17
CA GLN A 58 -37.30 -31.59 -35.59
C GLN A 58 -37.30 -30.07 -35.62
N VAL A 59 -38.34 -29.44 -36.16
CA VAL A 59 -38.50 -27.98 -36.15
C VAL A 59 -38.56 -27.46 -34.71
N SER A 60 -39.29 -28.13 -33.82
CA SER A 60 -39.33 -27.77 -32.40
C SER A 60 -37.96 -27.88 -31.75
N LYS A 61 -37.21 -28.95 -32.05
CA LYS A 61 -35.86 -29.18 -31.52
C LYS A 61 -34.87 -28.13 -32.04
N GLU A 62 -34.94 -27.81 -33.32
CA GLU A 62 -34.09 -26.80 -33.95
C GLU A 62 -34.37 -25.40 -33.38
N LYS A 63 -35.64 -25.05 -33.20
CA LYS A 63 -36.05 -23.81 -32.54
C LYS A 63 -35.55 -23.74 -31.09
N ALA A 64 -35.66 -24.83 -30.34
CA ALA A 64 -35.13 -24.89 -28.98
C ALA A 64 -33.61 -24.74 -28.94
N LYS A 65 -32.89 -25.40 -29.86
CA LYS A 65 -31.43 -25.27 -29.99
C LYS A 65 -31.01 -23.83 -30.30
N ALA A 66 -31.67 -23.19 -31.27
CA ALA A 66 -31.39 -21.81 -31.64
C ALA A 66 -31.65 -20.84 -30.47
N GLN A 67 -32.72 -21.07 -29.69
CA GLN A 67 -32.98 -20.26 -28.50
C GLN A 67 -31.92 -20.47 -27.42
N MET A 68 -31.52 -21.71 -27.15
CA MET A 68 -30.44 -22.01 -26.20
C MET A 68 -29.11 -21.40 -26.63
N GLU A 69 -28.78 -21.43 -27.93
CA GLU A 69 -27.57 -20.78 -28.46
C GLU A 69 -27.60 -19.27 -28.21
N LYS A 70 -28.72 -18.62 -28.54
CA LYS A 70 -28.90 -17.18 -28.28
C LYS A 70 -28.83 -16.83 -26.79
N GLU A 71 -29.44 -17.63 -25.92
CA GLU A 71 -29.36 -17.45 -24.47
C GLU A 71 -27.92 -17.62 -23.97
N THR A 72 -27.20 -18.61 -24.50
CA THR A 72 -25.78 -18.84 -24.17
C THR A 72 -24.92 -17.66 -24.60
N GLU A 73 -25.09 -17.15 -25.81
CA GLU A 73 -24.38 -15.96 -26.31
C GLU A 73 -24.63 -14.74 -25.41
N ASN A 74 -25.88 -14.52 -24.98
CA ASN A 74 -26.22 -13.45 -24.07
C ASN A 74 -25.56 -13.62 -22.70
N ILE A 75 -25.51 -14.85 -22.17
CA ILE A 75 -24.83 -15.15 -20.91
C ILE A 75 -23.34 -14.83 -21.02
N VAL A 76 -22.68 -15.28 -22.10
CA VAL A 76 -21.26 -14.99 -22.34
C VAL A 76 -21.01 -13.50 -22.47
N ALA A 77 -21.84 -12.78 -23.22
CA ALA A 77 -21.72 -11.33 -23.38
C ALA A 77 -21.89 -10.58 -22.06
N ASN A 78 -22.87 -10.98 -21.24
CA ASN A 78 -23.09 -10.39 -19.92
C ASN A 78 -21.95 -10.70 -18.96
N ALA A 79 -21.44 -11.93 -18.97
CA ALA A 79 -20.28 -12.33 -18.16
C ALA A 79 -19.03 -11.52 -18.55
N ASN A 80 -18.78 -11.36 -19.84
CA ASN A 80 -17.66 -10.55 -20.34
C ASN A 80 -17.79 -9.09 -19.91
N LYS A 81 -18.99 -8.50 -20.05
CA LYS A 81 -19.24 -7.13 -19.58
C LYS A 81 -19.01 -7.00 -18.07
N SER A 82 -19.51 -7.96 -17.27
CA SER A 82 -19.31 -7.95 -15.83
C SER A 82 -17.82 -8.07 -15.45
N ALA A 83 -17.05 -8.86 -16.19
CA ALA A 83 -15.61 -8.98 -15.98
C ALA A 83 -14.88 -7.68 -16.33
N GLU A 84 -15.27 -7.01 -17.41
CA GLU A 84 -14.75 -5.69 -17.79
C GLU A 84 -15.08 -4.62 -16.73
N ASP A 85 -16.30 -4.61 -16.20
CA ASP A 85 -16.73 -3.67 -15.16
C ASP A 85 -15.93 -3.87 -13.86
N ILE A 86 -15.72 -5.12 -13.43
CA ILE A 86 -14.89 -5.45 -12.26
C ILE A 86 -13.43 -5.02 -12.50
N TYR A 87 -12.91 -5.27 -13.70
CA TYR A 87 -11.55 -4.86 -14.05
C TYR A 87 -11.39 -3.33 -14.04
N ALA A 88 -12.33 -2.60 -14.62
CA ALA A 88 -12.36 -1.14 -14.59
C ALA A 88 -12.41 -0.62 -13.14
N ALA A 89 -13.26 -1.20 -12.29
CA ALA A 89 -13.35 -0.85 -10.88
C ALA A 89 -12.02 -1.09 -10.14
N SER A 90 -11.32 -2.20 -10.43
CA SER A 90 -10.02 -2.51 -9.82
C SER A 90 -8.93 -1.52 -10.21
N ILE A 91 -8.91 -1.05 -11.46
CA ILE A 91 -7.98 -0.02 -11.92
C ILE A 91 -8.31 1.31 -11.26
N MET A 92 -9.57 1.71 -11.26
CA MET A 92 -10.00 2.97 -10.63
C MET A 92 -9.68 2.97 -9.14
N TYR A 93 -9.90 1.85 -8.45
CA TYR A 93 -9.51 1.69 -7.06
C TYR A 93 -8.00 1.85 -6.88
N SER A 94 -7.21 1.16 -7.70
CA SER A 94 -5.74 1.24 -7.64
C SER A 94 -5.24 2.66 -7.89
N ASP A 95 -5.81 3.39 -8.86
CA ASP A 95 -5.47 4.79 -9.15
C ASP A 95 -5.81 5.71 -7.96
N ASN A 96 -7.01 5.53 -7.38
CA ASN A 96 -7.41 6.26 -6.19
C ASN A 96 -6.46 6.00 -5.00
N MET A 97 -6.08 4.75 -4.76
CA MET A 97 -5.13 4.40 -3.69
C MET A 97 -3.75 5.00 -3.93
N LEU A 98 -3.24 4.98 -5.17
CA LEU A 98 -1.98 5.64 -5.52
C LEU A 98 -2.04 7.15 -5.28
N SER A 99 -3.18 7.78 -5.59
CA SER A 99 -3.43 9.19 -5.31
C SER A 99 -3.45 9.49 -3.80
N GLU A 100 -4.05 8.62 -3.00
CA GLU A 100 -4.03 8.72 -1.54
C GLU A 100 -2.63 8.57 -0.96
N VAL A 101 -1.87 7.56 -1.41
CA VAL A 101 -0.46 7.37 -1.02
C VAL A 101 0.36 8.60 -1.36
N LYS A 102 0.18 9.16 -2.57
CA LYS A 102 0.84 10.41 -2.98
C LYS A 102 0.52 11.57 -2.01
N LYS A 103 -0.75 11.73 -1.62
CA LYS A 103 -1.14 12.77 -0.65
C LYS A 103 -0.48 12.55 0.71
N VAL A 104 -0.42 11.32 1.20
CA VAL A 104 0.25 10.99 2.46
C VAL A 104 1.73 11.31 2.40
N VAL A 105 2.42 10.86 1.35
CA VAL A 105 3.85 11.14 1.16
C VAL A 105 4.11 12.64 1.08
N GLN A 106 3.32 13.38 0.31
CA GLN A 106 3.45 14.84 0.24
C GLN A 106 3.21 15.51 1.60
N GLY A 107 2.24 15.02 2.36
CA GLY A 107 1.98 15.49 3.72
C GLY A 107 3.18 15.25 4.65
N GLN A 108 3.85 14.10 4.54
CA GLN A 108 5.07 13.82 5.30
C GLN A 108 6.24 14.71 4.87
N ILE A 109 6.42 14.94 3.57
CA ILE A 109 7.44 15.85 3.05
C ILE A 109 7.25 17.25 3.63
N ASN A 110 6.01 17.76 3.66
CA ASN A 110 5.72 19.07 4.21
C ASN A 110 6.02 19.14 5.72
N ARG A 111 5.67 18.09 6.49
CA ARG A 111 5.98 18.01 7.94
C ARG A 111 7.49 18.02 8.21
N ILE A 112 8.27 17.29 7.41
CA ILE A 112 9.74 17.30 7.52
C ILE A 112 10.27 18.70 7.23
N HIS A 113 9.71 19.39 6.25
CA HIS A 113 10.11 20.75 5.93
C HIS A 113 9.79 21.73 7.07
N GLU A 114 8.61 21.61 7.69
CA GLU A 114 8.24 22.40 8.87
C GLU A 114 9.19 22.17 10.04
N GLU A 115 9.53 20.92 10.34
CA GLU A 115 10.48 20.58 11.42
C GLU A 115 11.89 21.10 11.11
N TYR A 116 12.32 21.03 9.85
CA TYR A 116 13.59 21.57 9.41
C TYR A 116 13.68 23.09 9.62
N HIS A 117 12.63 23.83 9.26
CA HIS A 117 12.57 25.29 9.51
C HIS A 117 12.58 25.63 11.00
N LEU A 118 11.90 24.83 11.82
CA LEU A 118 11.92 25.00 13.27
C LEU A 118 13.33 24.76 13.83
N MET A 119 14.01 23.71 13.36
CA MET A 119 15.39 23.42 13.71
C MET A 119 16.34 24.55 13.28
N GLU A 120 16.17 25.08 12.07
CA GLU A 120 16.95 26.21 11.56
C GLU A 120 16.81 27.44 12.47
N HIS A 121 15.58 27.83 12.81
CA HIS A 121 15.34 28.96 13.72
C HIS A 121 15.90 28.70 15.13
N PHE A 122 15.79 27.47 15.63
CA PHE A 122 16.39 27.10 16.92
C PHE A 122 17.91 27.25 16.91
N LEU A 123 18.57 26.76 15.85
CA LEU A 123 20.02 26.90 15.69
C LEU A 123 20.44 28.36 15.56
N ASP A 124 19.73 29.17 14.79
CA ASP A 124 20.00 30.61 14.66
C ASP A 124 19.88 31.34 16.00
N SER A 125 18.86 31.00 16.80
CA SER A 125 18.72 31.50 18.16
C SER A 125 19.89 31.11 19.06
N LYS A 126 20.40 29.87 18.94
CA LYS A 126 21.57 29.40 19.69
C LYS A 126 22.85 30.11 19.25
N VAL A 127 23.06 30.30 17.96
CA VAL A 127 24.19 31.07 17.43
C VAL A 127 24.15 32.50 17.96
N SER A 128 22.99 33.14 17.91
CA SER A 128 22.79 34.49 18.45
C SER A 128 23.09 34.59 19.95
N ALA A 129 22.68 33.59 20.74
CA ALA A 129 22.98 33.53 22.17
C ALA A 129 24.48 33.35 22.44
N ILE A 130 25.15 32.50 21.65
CA ILE A 130 26.62 32.32 21.74
C ILE A 130 27.34 33.62 21.41
N MET A 131 26.92 34.35 20.37
CA MET A 131 27.52 35.63 20.01
C MET A 131 27.34 36.66 21.12
N ARG A 132 26.15 36.77 21.72
CA ARG A 132 25.93 37.65 22.88
C ARG A 132 26.81 37.28 24.06
N ASN A 133 26.95 35.99 24.38
CA ASN A 133 27.83 35.55 25.46
C ASN A 133 29.29 35.87 25.15
N ARG A 134 29.72 35.73 23.88
CA ARG A 134 31.07 36.11 23.46
C ARG A 134 31.29 37.62 23.64
N ASP A 135 30.33 38.44 23.25
CA ASP A 135 30.40 39.90 23.38
C ASP A 135 30.42 40.32 24.84
N GLU A 136 29.58 39.72 25.70
CA GLU A 136 29.58 39.97 27.14
C GLU A 136 30.92 39.59 27.80
N LEU A 137 31.48 38.44 27.42
CA LEU A 137 32.81 38.04 27.91
C LEU A 137 33.91 39.00 27.41
N HIS A 138 33.79 39.50 26.18
CA HIS A 138 34.74 40.47 25.65
C HIS A 138 34.65 41.82 26.38
N GLU A 139 33.44 42.30 26.65
CA GLU A 139 33.18 43.51 27.45
C GLU A 139 33.74 43.37 28.87
N GLN A 140 33.47 42.25 29.55
CA GLN A 140 34.04 41.98 30.88
C GLN A 140 35.57 41.96 30.88
N LEU A 141 36.20 41.38 29.85
CA LEU A 141 37.66 41.40 29.71
C LEU A 141 38.20 42.81 29.50
N GLN A 142 37.49 43.64 28.73
CA GLN A 142 37.84 45.04 28.51
C GLN A 142 37.70 45.83 29.82
N ASP A 143 36.61 45.66 30.55
CA ASP A 143 36.40 46.28 31.86
C ASP A 143 37.50 45.89 32.85
N MET A 144 37.93 44.62 32.87
CA MET A 144 39.05 44.18 33.71
C MET A 144 40.40 44.78 33.28
N ALA A 145 40.60 45.02 31.99
CA ALA A 145 41.79 45.71 31.48
C ALA A 145 41.77 47.20 31.87
N ASP A 146 40.61 47.83 31.77
CA ASP A 146 40.39 49.21 32.17
C ASP A 146 40.48 49.38 33.69
N ASP A 147 40.00 48.42 34.49
CA ASP A 147 40.18 48.41 35.94
C ASP A 147 41.66 48.40 36.34
N LYS A 148 42.53 47.69 35.61
CA LYS A 148 43.99 47.78 35.83
C LYS A 148 44.52 49.18 35.50
N LEU A 149 43.99 49.82 34.45
CA LEU A 149 44.33 51.20 34.10
C LEU A 149 43.83 52.19 35.18
N TYR A 150 42.60 52.03 35.66
CA TYR A 150 42.02 52.82 36.75
C TYR A 150 42.73 52.60 38.07
N LEU A 151 43.15 51.38 38.39
CA LEU A 151 44.00 51.08 39.54
C LEU A 151 45.31 51.84 39.45
N ASN A 152 45.97 51.83 38.29
CA ASN A 152 47.20 52.61 38.09
C ASN A 152 46.95 54.11 38.26
N ILE A 153 45.84 54.64 37.73
CA ILE A 153 45.48 56.06 37.89
C ILE A 153 45.16 56.38 39.36
N ILE A 154 44.46 55.50 40.08
CA ILE A 154 44.16 55.68 41.51
C ILE A 154 45.43 55.63 42.33
N GLU A 155 46.35 54.70 42.04
CA GLU A 155 47.66 54.65 42.68
C GLU A 155 48.47 55.91 42.38
N GLU A 156 48.45 56.39 41.14
CA GLU A 156 49.13 57.62 40.75
C GLU A 156 48.52 58.84 41.43
N GLN A 157 47.18 58.91 41.55
CA GLN A 157 46.48 59.97 42.26
C GLN A 157 46.72 59.90 43.76
N ARG A 158 46.72 58.70 44.36
CA ARG A 158 47.11 58.50 45.76
C ARG A 158 48.54 58.95 45.98
N LYS A 159 49.47 58.65 45.06
CA LYS A 159 50.85 59.11 45.11
C LYS A 159 50.94 60.63 44.97
N ARG A 160 50.18 61.24 44.05
CA ARG A 160 50.10 62.71 43.91
C ARG A 160 49.49 63.37 45.13
N ASP A 161 48.44 62.82 45.70
CA ASP A 161 47.80 63.32 46.92
C ASP A 161 48.68 63.09 48.14
N GLU A 162 49.45 62.01 48.18
CA GLU A 162 50.48 61.81 49.18
C GLU A 162 51.60 62.83 49.02
N ILE A 163 52.04 63.14 47.80
CA ILE A 163 53.02 64.22 47.53
C ILE A 163 52.43 65.57 47.93
N LYS A 164 51.15 65.86 47.63
CA LYS A 164 50.48 67.10 48.05
C LYS A 164 50.27 67.17 49.56
N ARG A 165 49.88 66.06 50.21
CA ARG A 165 49.76 65.96 51.67
C ARG A 165 51.12 66.09 52.32
N LYS A 166 52.17 65.50 51.75
CA LYS A 166 53.56 65.68 52.16
C LYS A 166 53.98 67.13 51.92
N ALA A 167 53.61 67.78 50.83
CA ALA A 167 53.90 69.19 50.57
C ALA A 167 53.14 70.15 51.51
N VAL A 168 51.87 69.86 51.83
CA VAL A 168 51.06 70.57 52.84
C VAL A 168 51.60 70.32 54.25
N ASN A 169 52.02 69.08 54.55
CA ASN A 169 52.74 68.74 55.77
C ASN A 169 54.18 69.25 55.77
N LEU A 170 54.78 69.60 54.63
CA LEU A 170 56.09 70.24 54.49
C LEU A 170 55.97 71.77 54.56
N GLU A 171 54.81 72.34 54.22
CA GLU A 171 54.46 73.72 54.58
C GLU A 171 54.10 73.84 56.07
N ARG A 172 53.43 72.84 56.65
CA ARG A 172 53.25 72.70 58.11
C ARG A 172 54.49 72.12 58.82
N GLY A 173 55.49 71.70 58.04
CA GLY A 173 56.68 70.96 58.44
C GLY A 173 57.95 71.51 57.78
N ARG A 174 57.98 72.84 57.57
CA ARG A 174 59.21 73.63 57.67
C ARG A 174 59.69 73.71 59.13
N ALA A 175 58.88 73.22 60.07
CA ALA A 175 59.34 72.64 61.33
C ALA A 175 59.48 71.11 61.17
N ASN A 176 60.72 70.64 61.18
CA ASN A 176 61.14 69.25 61.41
C ASN A 176 61.26 68.37 60.15
N ASN A 177 62.40 68.67 59.53
CA ASN A 177 63.27 67.91 58.66
C ASN A 177 63.44 66.41 58.99
N THR A 178 63.84 65.69 57.93
CA THR A 178 64.63 64.46 57.81
C THR A 178 63.96 63.08 57.72
N VAL A 179 64.03 62.55 56.48
CA VAL A 179 64.71 61.28 56.10
C VAL A 179 63.80 60.03 56.16
N ASN A 180 63.28 59.56 55.00
CA ASN A 180 63.88 58.55 54.08
C ASN A 180 63.72 57.11 54.62
N THR A 181 63.41 56.04 53.88
CA THR A 181 63.43 55.77 52.42
C THR A 181 62.81 54.38 52.15
N ALA A 182 62.16 54.28 50.99
CA ALA A 182 61.97 53.14 50.08
C ALA A 182 61.20 51.85 50.49
N ASP A 183 60.02 51.75 49.87
CA ASP A 183 59.45 50.58 49.23
C ASP A 183 60.45 49.75 48.38
N SER A 184 60.19 48.44 48.25
CA SER A 184 60.34 47.65 47.00
C SER A 184 59.85 46.22 47.26
N ASN A 185 58.67 45.81 46.78
CA ASN A 185 58.35 45.28 45.44
C ASN A 185 58.06 43.77 45.48
N ARG A 186 56.78 43.43 45.28
CA ARG A 186 56.30 42.14 44.76
C ARG A 186 56.42 42.16 43.23
N LYS A 187 56.76 41.03 42.62
CA LYS A 187 56.51 40.78 41.19
C LYS A 187 55.96 39.35 41.06
N LEU A 188 54.69 39.24 40.69
CA LEU A 188 54.04 38.02 40.23
C LEU A 188 53.84 38.20 38.72
N GLU A 189 54.41 37.29 37.93
CA GLU A 189 54.21 37.20 36.49
C GLU A 189 52.92 36.40 36.22
N ALA A 190 52.05 36.94 35.37
CA ALA A 190 50.89 36.26 34.81
C ALA A 190 51.12 36.16 33.31
N ASP A 191 51.31 34.93 32.82
CA ASP A 191 51.44 34.62 31.41
C ASP A 191 50.12 34.91 30.68
N ALA A 192 50.18 35.75 29.65
CA ALA A 192 49.09 36.01 28.72
C ALA A 192 49.00 34.84 27.72
N TYR A 193 47.89 34.11 27.74
CA TYR A 193 47.53 33.18 26.68
C TYR A 193 46.81 33.98 25.58
N GLU A 194 47.43 34.12 24.42
CA GLU A 194 46.78 34.68 23.22
C GLU A 194 45.77 33.65 22.67
N ILE A 195 44.52 34.07 22.46
CA ILE A 195 43.49 33.28 21.79
C ILE A 195 43.54 33.63 20.29
N PRO A 196 43.78 32.66 19.38
CA PRO A 196 43.78 32.93 17.95
C PRO A 196 42.38 33.29 17.42
N ASP A 197 42.31 34.35 16.61
CA ASP A 197 41.11 34.75 15.88
C ASP A 197 40.68 33.67 14.86
N MET A 198 39.57 33.00 15.15
CA MET A 198 38.90 32.10 14.21
C MET A 198 37.72 32.83 13.55
N ASP A 199 38.01 33.93 12.85
CA ASP A 199 37.14 34.52 11.84
C ASP A 199 37.52 33.93 10.48
N GLY A 200 36.80 32.90 10.05
CA GLY A 200 37.10 32.22 8.80
C GLY A 200 36.07 31.16 8.44
N GLN A 201 35.02 31.59 7.75
CA GLN A 201 34.15 30.77 6.89
C GLN A 201 33.37 29.62 7.54
N LEU A 202 32.22 29.94 8.13
CA LEU A 202 31.05 29.04 8.17
C LEU A 202 29.98 29.58 7.21
N GLY A 203 30.37 29.67 5.93
CA GLY A 203 29.44 29.89 4.82
C GLY A 203 29.06 28.56 4.19
N MET A 204 28.23 27.76 4.85
CA MET A 204 27.55 26.64 4.18
C MET A 204 26.41 27.21 3.35
N SER A 205 26.73 27.66 2.14
CA SER A 205 25.74 27.94 1.11
C SER A 205 25.15 26.60 0.68
N TYR A 206 23.92 26.33 1.11
CA TYR A 206 23.08 25.30 0.51
C TYR A 206 22.86 25.72 -0.95
N LYS A 207 23.68 25.18 -1.85
CA LYS A 207 23.28 25.09 -3.25
C LYS A 207 22.05 24.19 -3.24
N ASP A 208 20.94 24.76 -3.68
CA ASP A 208 19.72 24.10 -4.11
C ASP A 208 20.08 22.97 -5.07
N SER A 209 20.43 21.81 -4.51
CA SER A 209 20.46 20.57 -5.25
C SER A 209 19.01 20.17 -5.36
N GLY A 210 18.39 20.56 -6.47
CA GLY A 210 17.09 20.07 -6.91
C GLY A 210 17.12 18.55 -7.04
N ALA A 211 17.02 17.87 -5.90
CA ALA A 211 16.83 16.45 -5.79
C ALA A 211 15.37 16.18 -6.14
N THR A 212 15.09 16.13 -7.44
CA THR A 212 13.89 15.48 -7.95
C THR A 212 13.90 14.05 -7.42
N LEU A 213 12.85 13.69 -6.66
CA LEU A 213 12.58 12.33 -6.23
C LEU A 213 12.75 11.38 -7.43
N PRO A 214 13.41 10.22 -7.26
CA PRO A 214 13.46 9.24 -8.34
C PRO A 214 12.03 8.88 -8.72
N GLU A 215 11.63 9.21 -9.96
CA GLU A 215 10.38 8.72 -10.53
C GLU A 215 10.43 7.20 -10.51
N ILE A 216 9.57 6.58 -9.70
CA ILE A 216 9.32 5.14 -9.78
C ILE A 216 8.61 4.93 -11.12
N LYS A 217 9.39 4.66 -12.16
CA LYS A 217 8.87 4.29 -13.48
C LYS A 217 8.37 2.86 -13.37
N VAL A 218 7.06 2.72 -13.22
CA VAL A 218 6.38 1.43 -13.37
C VAL A 218 6.57 1.01 -14.82
N ASP A 219 7.27 -0.11 -15.04
CA ASP A 219 7.56 -0.59 -16.38
C ASP A 219 6.27 -1.18 -16.99
N ILE A 220 5.57 -0.35 -17.77
CA ILE A 220 4.26 -0.65 -18.36
C ILE A 220 4.33 -1.92 -19.22
N GLU A 221 5.49 -2.19 -19.83
CA GLU A 221 5.72 -3.37 -20.66
C GLU A 221 5.79 -4.67 -19.82
N HIS A 222 6.35 -4.59 -18.60
CA HIS A 222 6.35 -5.71 -17.66
C HIS A 222 4.93 -6.02 -17.16
N VAL A 223 4.15 -5.00 -16.84
CA VAL A 223 2.73 -5.15 -16.44
C VAL A 223 1.89 -5.74 -17.59
N ALA A 224 2.15 -5.35 -18.84
CA ALA A 224 1.49 -5.91 -20.02
C ALA A 224 1.86 -7.39 -20.26
N LYS A 225 3.11 -7.79 -20.00
CA LYS A 225 3.55 -9.19 -20.07
C LYS A 225 2.92 -10.05 -18.97
N VAL A 226 2.83 -9.53 -17.74
CA VAL A 226 2.10 -10.19 -16.64
C VAL A 226 0.62 -10.37 -16.99
N ARG A 227 0.01 -9.37 -17.64
CA ARG A 227 -1.37 -9.45 -18.15
C ARG A 227 -1.54 -10.53 -19.22
N GLN A 228 -0.62 -10.62 -20.19
CA GLN A 228 -0.67 -11.66 -21.24
C GLN A 228 -0.47 -13.05 -20.64
N ALA A 229 0.47 -13.21 -19.70
CA ALA A 229 0.69 -14.47 -18.99
C ALA A 229 -0.55 -14.91 -18.18
N ALA A 230 -1.23 -13.99 -17.49
CA ALA A 230 -2.47 -14.29 -16.75
C ALA A 230 -3.65 -14.67 -17.67
N LEU A 231 -3.73 -14.06 -18.86
CA LEU A 231 -4.71 -14.42 -19.91
C LEU A 231 -4.44 -15.79 -20.53
N GLU A 232 -3.17 -16.16 -20.71
CA GLU A 232 -2.75 -17.47 -21.20
C GLU A 232 -2.95 -18.58 -20.14
N GLU A 233 -2.69 -18.26 -18.87
CA GLU A 233 -2.87 -19.18 -17.74
C GLU A 233 -4.36 -19.45 -17.45
N SER A 234 -5.22 -18.43 -17.60
CA SER A 234 -6.68 -18.60 -17.55
C SER A 234 -7.26 -19.33 -18.77
N SER A 235 -6.64 -19.21 -19.95
CA SER A 235 -7.03 -19.97 -21.15
C SER A 235 -6.59 -21.45 -21.12
N ASN A 236 -5.45 -21.75 -20.47
CA ASN A 236 -4.95 -23.13 -20.33
C ASN A 236 -5.58 -23.90 -19.17
N LYS A 237 -6.18 -23.21 -18.19
CA LYS A 237 -7.03 -23.85 -17.20
C LYS A 237 -8.37 -24.13 -17.87
N LYS A 238 -8.48 -25.29 -18.53
CA LYS A 238 -9.77 -25.88 -18.88
C LYS A 238 -10.57 -25.94 -17.59
N MET A 239 -11.49 -25.00 -17.40
CA MET A 239 -12.41 -25.00 -16.30
C MET A 239 -13.24 -26.27 -16.49
N GLU A 240 -12.92 -27.32 -15.75
CA GLU A 240 -13.73 -28.53 -15.70
C GLU A 240 -14.99 -28.13 -14.95
N ILE A 241 -15.93 -27.55 -15.69
CA ILE A 241 -17.29 -27.35 -15.22
C ILE A 241 -17.84 -28.75 -15.07
N VAL A 242 -17.73 -29.31 -13.86
CA VAL A 242 -18.48 -30.51 -13.48
C VAL A 242 -19.95 -30.13 -13.67
N PRO A 243 -20.66 -30.73 -14.63
CA PRO A 243 -22.07 -30.41 -14.81
C PRO A 243 -22.80 -30.74 -13.50
N PRO A 244 -23.64 -29.83 -12.97
CA PRO A 244 -24.33 -30.07 -11.72
C PRO A 244 -25.14 -31.37 -11.86
N ALA A 245 -25.00 -32.25 -10.87
CA ALA A 245 -25.86 -33.41 -10.76
C ALA A 245 -27.32 -32.93 -10.80
N LYS A 246 -28.13 -33.55 -11.66
CA LYS A 246 -29.51 -33.15 -11.94
C LYS A 246 -30.27 -32.87 -10.64
N GLY A 247 -30.62 -31.60 -10.37
CA GLY A 247 -31.60 -31.22 -9.36
C GLY A 247 -31.18 -30.25 -8.26
N GLN A 248 -29.95 -29.72 -8.24
CA GLN A 248 -29.56 -28.70 -7.26
C GLN A 248 -29.39 -27.34 -7.94
N ALA A 249 -30.31 -26.42 -7.64
CA ALA A 249 -30.10 -24.99 -7.85
C ALA A 249 -29.30 -24.49 -6.66
N TYR A 250 -28.09 -23.96 -6.89
CA TYR A 250 -27.35 -23.27 -5.84
C TYR A 250 -27.97 -21.88 -5.65
N SER A 251 -28.42 -21.57 -4.44
CA SER A 251 -28.85 -20.23 -4.03
C SER A 251 -27.63 -19.44 -3.57
N THR A 252 -27.72 -18.10 -3.60
CA THR A 252 -26.74 -17.21 -2.95
C THR A 252 -26.60 -17.49 -1.45
N ASP A 253 -27.59 -18.18 -0.86
CA ASP A 253 -27.61 -18.60 0.55
C ASP A 253 -26.83 -19.90 0.82
N ASP A 254 -26.38 -20.64 -0.21
CA ASP A 254 -25.61 -21.89 -0.03
C ASP A 254 -24.11 -21.63 0.26
N PHE A 255 -23.65 -20.38 0.13
CA PHE A 255 -22.28 -19.95 0.41
C PHE A 255 -22.31 -18.89 1.51
N ASP A 256 -21.99 -19.29 2.74
CA ASP A 256 -21.96 -18.40 3.90
C ASP A 256 -20.62 -17.62 3.91
N LEU A 257 -20.47 -16.73 2.93
CA LEU A 257 -19.26 -15.94 2.65
C LEU A 257 -18.81 -15.11 3.87
N ASP A 258 -19.75 -14.73 4.73
CA ASP A 258 -19.46 -14.01 5.97
C ASP A 258 -18.72 -14.92 6.97
N ALA A 259 -19.12 -16.19 7.10
CA ALA A 259 -18.47 -17.15 7.99
C ALA A 259 -17.06 -17.49 7.49
N GLU A 260 -16.88 -17.65 6.17
CA GLU A 260 -15.55 -17.87 5.58
C GLU A 260 -14.64 -16.64 5.74
N TYR A 261 -15.18 -15.42 5.67
CA TYR A 261 -14.44 -14.19 5.96
C TYR A 261 -14.00 -14.12 7.43
N TYR A 262 -14.86 -14.50 8.39
CA TYR A 262 -14.49 -14.54 9.81
C TYR A 262 -13.45 -15.61 10.13
N ASN A 263 -13.52 -16.78 9.47
CA ASN A 263 -12.50 -17.82 9.60
C ASN A 263 -11.16 -17.37 9.01
N TRP A 264 -11.17 -16.80 7.80
CA TRP A 264 -9.97 -16.26 7.19
C TRP A 264 -9.35 -15.12 8.02
N LYS A 265 -10.18 -14.27 8.63
CA LYS A 265 -9.71 -13.21 9.53
C LYS A 265 -9.07 -13.76 10.80
N GLN A 266 -9.57 -14.86 11.35
CA GLN A 266 -8.95 -15.56 12.48
C GLN A 266 -7.65 -16.28 12.08
N GLU A 267 -7.57 -16.83 10.87
CA GLU A 267 -6.33 -17.45 10.34
C GLU A 267 -5.22 -16.44 10.03
N GLN A 268 -5.55 -15.17 9.80
CA GLN A 268 -4.57 -14.09 9.55
C GLN A 268 -4.04 -13.42 10.84
N GLU A 269 -4.63 -13.70 12.00
CA GLU A 269 -4.06 -13.31 13.29
C GLU A 269 -3.23 -14.48 13.83
N PRO A 270 -1.88 -14.47 13.75
CA PRO A 270 -1.10 -15.37 14.57
C PRO A 270 -1.39 -15.07 16.04
N GLU A 271 -1.75 -16.09 16.80
CA GLU A 271 -1.89 -16.02 18.26
C GLU A 271 -0.77 -15.18 18.86
N SER A 272 -1.17 -14.20 19.67
CA SER A 272 -0.33 -13.20 20.29
C SER A 272 0.51 -13.81 21.42
N ASP A 273 1.51 -14.62 21.10
CA ASP A 273 2.56 -15.04 22.04
C ASP A 273 3.72 -14.02 22.13
N ALA A 274 3.66 -12.93 21.36
CA ALA A 274 4.66 -11.87 21.36
C ALA A 274 4.44 -10.78 22.44
N GLN A 275 3.31 -10.78 23.15
CA GLN A 275 3.04 -9.75 24.18
C GLN A 275 3.60 -10.09 25.56
N GLU A 276 3.77 -11.37 25.94
CA GLU A 276 4.42 -11.71 27.22
C GLU A 276 5.93 -11.44 27.21
N SER A 277 6.63 -11.71 26.09
CA SER A 277 8.08 -11.51 26.01
C SER A 277 8.50 -10.02 25.99
N VAL A 278 7.67 -9.12 25.45
CA VAL A 278 7.94 -7.67 25.44
C VAL A 278 7.69 -7.06 26.82
N GLN A 279 6.80 -7.64 27.62
CA GLN A 279 6.48 -7.17 28.95
C GLN A 279 7.53 -7.60 29.99
N GLU A 280 8.05 -8.84 29.89
CA GLU A 280 9.18 -9.31 30.70
C GLU A 280 10.48 -8.54 30.41
N ASN A 281 10.75 -8.23 29.13
CA ASN A 281 11.93 -7.45 28.74
C ASN A 281 11.88 -6.00 29.22
N ASN A 282 10.68 -5.41 29.32
CA ASN A 282 10.50 -4.06 29.87
C ASN A 282 10.62 -4.02 31.40
N GLU A 283 10.17 -5.05 32.11
CA GLU A 283 10.34 -5.14 33.57
C GLU A 283 11.81 -5.40 33.95
N THR A 284 12.51 -6.26 33.21
CA THR A 284 13.96 -6.46 33.40
C THR A 284 14.76 -5.20 33.08
N LEU A 285 14.43 -4.46 32.01
CA LEU A 285 15.08 -3.16 31.72
C LEU A 285 14.81 -2.11 32.81
N LYS A 286 13.59 -2.04 33.36
CA LYS A 286 13.26 -1.14 34.48
C LYS A 286 14.03 -1.49 35.76
N GLN A 287 14.17 -2.77 36.07
CA GLN A 287 14.95 -3.23 37.23
C GLN A 287 16.46 -2.93 37.07
N LEU A 288 16.98 -3.05 35.85
CA LEU A 288 18.37 -2.74 35.53
C LEU A 288 18.65 -1.23 35.61
N ILE A 289 17.74 -0.39 35.12
CA ILE A 289 17.82 1.08 35.23
C ILE A 289 17.73 1.53 36.69
N HIS A 290 16.83 0.96 37.50
CA HIS A 290 16.75 1.28 38.94
C HIS A 290 18.01 0.85 39.70
N THR A 291 18.66 -0.24 39.31
CA THR A 291 19.90 -0.71 39.96
C THR A 291 21.10 0.16 39.58
N ILE A 292 21.14 0.71 38.36
CA ILE A 292 22.22 1.59 37.89
C ILE A 292 22.05 3.03 38.38
N PHE A 293 20.82 3.57 38.38
CA PHE A 293 20.55 4.98 38.69
C PHE A 293 19.92 5.22 40.08
N GLY A 294 19.56 4.18 40.82
CA GLY A 294 18.88 4.27 42.12
C GLY A 294 19.78 4.34 43.36
N LYS A 295 21.11 4.47 43.22
CA LYS A 295 22.02 4.76 44.34
C LYS A 295 22.55 6.20 44.28
N THR A 296 21.64 7.14 44.48
CA THR A 296 21.99 8.48 44.96
C THR A 296 21.07 8.81 46.13
N LYS A 297 21.49 8.31 47.30
CA LYS A 297 21.24 8.95 48.58
C LYS A 297 22.59 9.31 49.17
#